data_AF-A0A2H1X1Y4-F1
#
_entry.id   AF-A0A2H1X1Y4-F1
#
_cell.length_a   1.000
_cell.length_b   1.000
_cell.length_c   1.000
_cell.angle_alpha   90.00
_cell.angle_beta   90.00
_cell.angle_gamma   90.00
#
_symmetry.space_group_name_H-M   'P 1'
#
loop_
_entity.id
_entity.type
_entity.pdbx_description
1 polymer ?
#
loop_
_entity_poly.entity_id
_entity_poly.type
_entity_poly.pdbx_seq_one_letter_code
_entity_poly.pdbx_strand_id
1 'polypeptide(L)' 'NGYITTGVLREILRELDDKISAEELDMMIEEIDSDGSGTVDFDEFMEVMTGGDD' A
#
# COMPACT_ATOMS: atom_id res chain seq x y z
N ASN A 1 -0.60 10.06 -15.38
CA ASN A 1 -1.38 9.44 -14.30
C ASN A 1 -0.40 8.56 -13.54
N GLY A 2 -0.04 8.97 -12.33
CA GLY A 2 0.96 8.30 -11.51
C GLY A 2 0.28 7.56 -10.37
N TYR A 3 -0.19 6.36 -10.66
CA TYR A 3 -0.78 5.44 -9.69
C TYR A 3 -0.20 4.05 -9.90
N ILE A 4 -0.15 3.28 -8.83
CA ILE A 4 0.10 1.83 -8.86
C ILE A 4 -1.18 1.11 -8.50
N THR A 5 -1.38 -0.12 -8.97
CA THR A 5 -2.52 -0.92 -8.51
C THR A 5 -2.17 -1.57 -7.19
N THR A 6 -3.18 -1.84 -6.35
CA THR A 6 -3.01 -2.59 -5.09
C THR A 6 -2.32 -3.95 -5.31
N GLY A 7 -2.58 -4.60 -6.45
CA GLY A 7 -1.89 -5.83 -6.84
C GLY A 7 -0.38 -5.66 -7.04
N VAL A 8 0.06 -4.56 -7.66
CA VAL A 8 1.50 -4.26 -7.83
C VAL A 8 2.15 -3.88 -6.50
N LEU A 9 1.45 -3.08 -5.68
CA LEU A 9 1.91 -2.73 -4.34
C LEU A 9 2.13 -3.98 -3.48
N ARG A 10 1.23 -4.97 -3.57
CA ARG A 10 1.36 -6.27 -2.91
C ARG A 10 2.63 -7.00 -3.29
N GLU A 11 2.94 -7.07 -4.59
CA GLU A 11 4.15 -7.74 -5.07
C GLU A 11 5.41 -7.04 -4.55
N ILE A 12 5.43 -5.70 -4.57
CA ILE A 12 6.56 -4.91 -4.05
C ILE A 12 6.77 -5.16 -2.56
N LEU A 13 5.70 -5.10 -1.75
CA LEU A 13 5.78 -5.33 -0.30
C LEU A 13 6.23 -6.77 0.03
N ARG A 14 5.77 -7.75 -0.75
CA ARG A 14 6.20 -9.15 -0.63
C ARG A 14 7.66 -9.36 -1.02
N GLU A 15 8.16 -8.62 -2.00
CA GLU A 15 9.59 -8.65 -2.38
C GLU A 15 10.48 -7.94 -1.36
N LEU A 16 9.96 -6.92 -0.68
CA LEU A 16 10.67 -6.22 0.39
C LEU A 16 10.83 -7.08 1.65
N ASP A 17 9.77 -7.81 2.03
CA ASP A 17 9.84 -8.76 3.14
C ASP A 17 8.95 -10.00 2.88
N ASP A 18 9.60 -11.15 2.68
CA ASP A 18 8.91 -12.41 2.36
C ASP A 18 8.21 -13.05 3.57
N LYS A 19 8.38 -12.48 4.77
CA LYS A 19 7.79 -13.00 6.01
C LYS A 19 6.43 -12.40 6.29
N ILE A 20 6.08 -11.27 5.67
CA ILE A 20 4.76 -10.66 5.79
C ILE A 20 3.73 -11.61 5.17
N SER A 21 2.74 -12.00 5.96
CA SER A 21 1.69 -12.92 5.52
C SER A 21 0.79 -12.28 4.48
N ALA A 22 0.10 -13.10 3.66
CA ALA A 22 -0.86 -12.59 2.68
C ALA A 22 -1.94 -11.72 3.32
N GLU A 23 -2.41 -12.09 4.52
CA GLU A 23 -3.39 -11.33 5.30
C GLU A 23 -2.82 -10.00 5.81
N GLU A 24 -1.55 -9.96 6.23
CA GLU A 24 -0.89 -8.73 6.65
C GLU A 24 -0.66 -7.78 5.48
N LEU A 25 -0.31 -8.30 4.31
CA LEU A 25 -0.24 -7.52 3.08
C LEU A 25 -1.60 -6.93 2.69
N ASP A 26 -2.67 -7.73 2.77
CA ASP A 26 -4.01 -7.26 2.46
C ASP A 26 -4.45 -6.18 3.46
N MET A 27 -4.13 -6.32 4.76
CA MET A 27 -4.38 -5.26 5.76
C MET A 27 -3.58 -3.98 5.47
N MET A 28 -2.27 -4.08 5.15
CA MET A 28 -1.46 -2.92 4.79
C MET A 28 -2.00 -2.21 3.55
N ILE A 29 -2.45 -2.97 2.55
CA ILE A 29 -3.03 -2.43 1.33
C ILE A 29 -4.37 -1.75 1.63
N GLU A 30 -5.22 -2.33 2.46
CA GLU A 30 -6.48 -1.70 2.90
C GLU A 30 -6.24 -0.41 3.70
N GLU A 31 -5.16 -0.33 4.48
CA GLU A 31 -4.78 0.92 5.15
C GLU A 31 -4.27 1.98 4.16
N ILE A 32 -3.54 1.58 3.12
CA ILE A 32 -2.98 2.50 2.10
C ILE A 32 -4.07 2.99 1.12
N ASP A 33 -4.90 2.08 0.61
CA ASP A 33 -6.04 2.34 -0.30
C ASP A 33 -7.28 2.73 0.53
N SER A 34 -7.14 3.80 1.32
CA SER A 34 -8.17 4.29 2.23
C SER A 34 -9.46 4.73 1.51
N ASP A 35 -9.35 5.10 0.23
CA ASP A 35 -10.49 5.50 -0.59
C ASP A 35 -11.17 4.32 -1.32
N GLY A 36 -10.55 3.13 -1.29
CA GLY A 36 -11.04 1.91 -1.93
C GLY A 36 -11.08 1.99 -3.45
N SER A 37 -10.23 2.81 -4.06
CA SER A 37 -10.12 2.96 -5.51
C SER A 37 -9.52 1.72 -6.18
N GLY A 38 -8.84 0.85 -5.42
CA GLY A 38 -8.08 -0.29 -5.95
C GLY A 38 -6.76 0.13 -6.59
N THR A 39 -6.39 1.39 -6.42
CA THR A 39 -5.15 2.01 -6.86
C THR A 39 -4.56 2.82 -5.72
N VAL A 40 -3.25 3.02 -5.76
CA VAL A 40 -2.54 3.87 -4.82
C VAL A 40 -1.87 4.97 -5.62
N ASP A 41 -2.33 6.20 -5.39
CA ASP A 41 -1.75 7.41 -5.93
C ASP A 41 -0.54 7.87 -5.10
N PHE A 42 0.22 8.81 -5.65
CA PHE A 42 1.41 9.34 -4.98
C PHE A 42 1.11 9.95 -3.60
N ASP A 43 -0.04 10.62 -3.45
CA ASP A 43 -0.46 11.22 -2.18
C ASP A 43 -0.75 10.16 -1.11
N GLU A 44 -1.47 9.10 -1.45
CA GLU A 44 -1.78 7.98 -0.53
C GLU A 44 -0.51 7.24 -0.10
N PHE A 45 0.41 7.02 -1.04
CA PHE A 45 1.71 6.43 -0.72
C PHE A 45 2.53 7.32 0.23
N MET A 46 2.51 8.64 0.01
CA MET A 46 3.20 9.59 0.88
C MET A 46 2.57 9.65 2.27
N GLU A 47 1.25 9.56 2.39
CA GLU A 47 0.56 9.53 3.68
C GLU A 47 1.02 8.34 4.55
N VAL A 48 1.19 7.18 3.93
CA VAL A 48 1.68 5.96 4.61
C VAL A 48 3.17 6.04 4.93
N MET A 49 4.00 6.54 4.02
CA MET A 49 5.44 6.69 4.26
C MET A 49 5.80 7.80 5.25
N THR A 50 4.99 8.86 5.32
CA THR A 50 5.20 9.96 6.28
C THR A 50 4.53 9.70 7.62
N GLY A 51 3.73 8.63 7.73
CA GLY A 51 3.32 8.05 9.00
C GLY A 51 2.67 9.07 9.93
N GLY A 52 1.62 9.74 9.47
CA GLY A 52 0.67 10.47 10.35
C GLY A 52 1.30 11.24 11.52
N ASP A 53 2.28 12.11 11.28
CA ASP A 53 2.73 13.08 12.28
C ASP A 53 1.80 14.32 12.25
N ASP A 54 0.65 14.23 12.94
CA ASP A 54 0.03 15.35 13.65
C ASP A 54 -0.34 14.94 15.08
#